data_AF-A0A934RWQ0-F1
#
_entry.id   AF-A0A934RWQ0-F1
#
_cell.length_a   1.000
_cell.length_b   1.000
_cell.length_c   1.000
_cell.angle_alpha   90.00
_cell.angle_beta   90.00
_cell.angle_gamma   90.00
#
_symmetry.space_group_name_H-M   'P 1'
#
loop_
_entity.id
_entity.type
_entity.pdbx_description
1 polymer ?
#
loop_
_entity_poly.entity_id
_entity_poly.type
_entity_poly.pdbx_seq_one_letter_code
_entity_poly.pdbx_strand_id
1 'polypeptide(L)'
;MECLEDEFVPLLIRNNHPGEEASWLAHYHEPGWNFPVARFFSGEGQELLPRRDRLFSLPDLFPRLEMALMLMGKPSAILPLVRPETIRPELLAVRQSGPWQGELPLGHLPPVIQSQAAWHQGREATLLSSNPSLGGISALSQQIHDTLGEVEIFHGRALKGTRPAKEADQKFRLARSPWNALPTLTAHQRSRLEGWLAHDPGRIVEFLTPRQRALQP
;
A
#
# COMPACT_ATOMS: atom_id res chain seq x y z
N MET A 1 -10.74 -2.90 -2.83
CA MET A 1 -12.04 -2.24 -3.08
C MET A 1 -12.80 -2.02 -1.79
N GLU A 2 -12.86 -3.00 -0.89
CA GLU A 2 -13.56 -2.89 0.40
C GLU A 2 -13.22 -1.63 1.22
N CYS A 3 -11.93 -1.29 1.40
CA CYS A 3 -11.54 -0.09 2.14
C CYS A 3 -12.12 1.22 1.57
N LEU A 4 -12.51 1.25 0.30
CA LEU A 4 -13.09 2.44 -0.31
C LEU A 4 -14.56 2.59 0.04
N GLU A 5 -15.28 1.48 0.24
CA GLU A 5 -16.71 1.48 0.58
C GLU A 5 -16.95 2.02 1.99
N ASP A 6 -15.97 1.85 2.89
CA ASP A 6 -16.06 2.33 4.27
C ASP A 6 -15.63 3.80 4.42
N GLU A 7 -14.76 4.27 3.52
CA GLU A 7 -14.16 5.62 3.61
C GLU A 7 -14.83 6.63 2.66
N PHE A 8 -15.53 6.15 1.62
CA PHE A 8 -16.15 6.98 0.59
C PHE A 8 -17.57 6.54 0.28
N VAL A 9 -18.44 7.52 0.03
CA VAL A 9 -19.76 7.31 -0.56
C VAL A 9 -19.67 7.61 -2.07
N PRO A 10 -19.62 6.58 -2.94
CA PRO A 10 -19.53 6.82 -4.38
C PRO A 10 -20.88 7.29 -4.92
N LEU A 11 -20.86 8.38 -5.68
CA LEU A 11 -22.00 8.86 -6.46
C LEU A 11 -21.66 8.82 -7.95
N LEU A 12 -22.44 8.08 -8.72
CA LEU A 12 -22.33 8.04 -10.17
C LEU A 12 -23.32 9.03 -10.79
N ILE A 13 -22.81 10.02 -11.50
CA ILE A 13 -23.60 10.92 -12.34
C ILE A 13 -23.32 10.59 -13.80
N ARG A 14 -24.35 10.12 -14.52
CA ARG A 14 -24.21 9.75 -15.93
C ARG A 14 -24.38 10.98 -16.81
N ASN A 15 -23.42 11.16 -17.71
CA ASN A 15 -23.52 12.15 -18.76
C ASN A 15 -24.60 11.77 -19.79
N ASN A 16 -25.17 12.75 -20.47
CA ASN A 16 -26.23 12.62 -21.48
C ASN A 16 -27.51 11.93 -20.99
N HIS A 17 -27.74 11.90 -19.68
CA HIS A 17 -28.98 11.39 -19.11
C HIS A 17 -29.87 12.57 -18.65
N PRO A 18 -31.14 12.64 -19.08
CA PRO A 18 -32.05 13.70 -18.65
C PRO A 18 -32.42 13.55 -17.16
N GLY A 19 -33.02 14.60 -16.59
CA GLY A 19 -33.53 14.60 -15.22
C GLY A 19 -32.51 15.14 -14.21
N GLU A 20 -32.53 14.61 -12.99
CA GLU A 20 -31.74 15.12 -11.85
C GLU A 20 -30.22 15.08 -12.11
N GLU A 21 -29.72 14.05 -12.80
CA GLU A 21 -28.31 13.95 -13.22
C GLU A 21 -27.90 15.15 -14.10
N ALA A 22 -28.76 15.60 -15.01
CA ALA A 22 -28.49 16.77 -15.85
C ALA A 22 -28.46 18.07 -15.03
N SER A 23 -29.30 18.19 -13.99
CA SER A 23 -29.27 19.33 -13.07
C SER A 23 -27.95 19.40 -12.30
N TRP A 24 -27.43 18.25 -11.84
CA TRP A 24 -26.12 18.19 -11.18
C TRP A 24 -24.96 18.53 -12.12
N LEU A 25 -24.98 18.02 -13.35
CA LEU A 25 -23.97 18.38 -14.36
C LEU A 25 -23.99 19.88 -14.65
N ALA A 26 -25.17 20.48 -14.81
CA ALA A 26 -25.32 21.92 -15.01
C ALA A 26 -24.83 22.73 -13.80
N HIS A 27 -25.16 22.31 -12.58
CA HIS A 27 -24.72 22.96 -11.34
C HIS A 27 -23.20 23.03 -11.21
N TYR A 28 -22.50 21.96 -11.58
CA TYR A 28 -21.03 21.91 -11.55
C TYR A 28 -20.35 22.32 -12.87
N HIS A 29 -21.12 22.85 -13.82
CA HIS A 29 -20.67 23.20 -15.17
C HIS A 29 -19.90 22.06 -15.86
N GLU A 30 -20.32 20.81 -15.62
CA GLU A 30 -19.74 19.64 -16.27
C GLU A 30 -20.14 19.58 -17.74
N PRO A 31 -19.18 19.55 -18.68
CA PRO A 31 -19.52 19.49 -20.08
C PRO A 31 -19.97 18.08 -20.50
N GLY A 32 -20.77 18.02 -21.57
CA GLY A 32 -21.37 16.78 -22.08
C GLY A 32 -20.41 15.80 -22.78
N TRP A 33 -19.12 15.80 -22.47
CA TRP A 33 -18.10 14.92 -23.07
C TRP A 33 -17.90 13.57 -22.36
N ASN A 34 -17.39 12.57 -23.10
CA ASN A 34 -17.36 11.15 -22.72
C ASN A 34 -16.18 10.71 -21.83
N PHE A 35 -15.50 11.63 -21.15
CA PHE A 35 -14.40 11.23 -20.25
C PHE A 35 -14.92 11.03 -18.82
N PRO A 36 -14.46 9.98 -18.10
CA PRO A 36 -14.76 9.85 -16.69
C PRO A 36 -14.14 11.01 -15.92
N VAL A 37 -14.95 11.63 -15.06
CA VAL A 37 -14.56 12.73 -14.19
C VAL A 37 -14.76 12.27 -12.75
N ALA A 38 -13.82 12.59 -11.87
CA ALA A 38 -14.03 12.45 -10.43
C ALA A 38 -13.90 13.81 -9.74
N ARG A 39 -14.88 14.10 -8.88
CA ARG A 39 -14.87 15.17 -7.91
C ARG A 39 -14.94 14.57 -6.51
N PHE A 40 -14.35 15.27 -5.56
CA PHE A 40 -14.28 14.83 -4.17
C PHE A 40 -14.88 15.92 -3.31
N PHE A 41 -15.85 15.57 -2.49
CA PHE A 41 -16.56 16.50 -1.61
C PHE A 41 -16.47 16.03 -0.16
N SER A 42 -16.51 16.98 0.77
CA SER A 42 -16.71 16.70 2.20
C SER A 42 -18.16 16.32 2.50
N GLY A 43 -18.45 15.89 3.73
CA GLY A 43 -19.82 15.60 4.16
C GLY A 43 -20.74 16.84 4.15
N GLU A 44 -20.16 18.03 4.17
CA GLU A 44 -20.84 19.33 4.10
C GLU A 44 -20.99 19.83 2.65
N GLY A 45 -20.55 19.05 1.66
CA GLY A 45 -20.64 19.41 0.23
C GLY A 45 -19.52 20.34 -0.26
N GLN A 46 -18.47 20.58 0.54
CA GLN A 46 -17.32 21.36 0.11
C GLN A 46 -16.44 20.55 -0.86
N GLU A 47 -16.11 21.09 -2.03
CA GLU A 47 -15.15 20.45 -2.95
C GLU A 47 -13.75 20.43 -2.34
N LEU A 48 -13.19 19.22 -2.17
CA LEU A 48 -11.88 18.98 -1.54
C LEU A 48 -10.73 19.05 -2.54
N LEU A 49 -10.96 18.56 -3.75
CA LEU A 49 -9.94 18.47 -4.80
C LEU A 49 -10.45 19.12 -6.08
N PRO A 50 -9.59 19.85 -6.81
CA PRO A 50 -9.95 20.37 -8.13
C PRO A 50 -10.41 19.25 -9.06
N ARG A 51 -11.48 19.50 -9.84
CA ARG A 51 -11.98 18.61 -10.90
C ARG A 51 -10.84 17.96 -11.70
N ARG A 52 -10.95 16.64 -11.94
CA ARG A 52 -10.03 15.91 -12.82
C ARG A 52 -10.81 14.97 -13.73
N ASP A 53 -10.55 15.09 -15.04
CA ASP A 53 -11.06 14.18 -16.05
C ASP A 53 -10.04 13.11 -16.44
N ARG A 54 -10.47 12.19 -17.31
CA ARG A 54 -9.64 11.12 -17.89
C ARG A 54 -9.07 10.16 -16.83
N LEU A 55 -9.82 9.94 -15.76
CA LEU A 55 -9.50 8.97 -14.72
C LEU A 55 -10.01 7.58 -15.16
N PHE A 56 -9.27 6.93 -16.05
CA PHE A 56 -9.68 5.66 -16.65
C PHE A 56 -9.25 4.43 -15.85
N SER A 57 -8.35 4.62 -14.89
CA SER A 57 -7.71 3.53 -14.20
C SER A 57 -7.57 3.78 -12.70
N LEU A 58 -7.47 2.69 -11.93
CA LEU A 58 -7.14 2.75 -10.50
C LEU A 58 -5.83 3.52 -10.20
N PRO A 59 -4.73 3.39 -10.97
CA PRO A 59 -3.55 4.22 -10.74
C PRO A 59 -3.81 5.73 -10.83
N ASP A 60 -4.75 6.16 -11.67
CA ASP A 60 -5.11 7.57 -11.80
C ASP A 60 -5.98 8.05 -10.62
N LEU A 61 -6.84 7.17 -10.10
CA LEU A 61 -7.81 7.48 -9.05
C LEU A 61 -7.22 7.41 -7.63
N PHE A 62 -6.39 6.40 -7.34
CA PHE A 62 -5.87 6.12 -5.99
C PHE A 62 -5.16 7.32 -5.33
N PRO A 63 -4.23 8.03 -5.99
CA PRO A 63 -3.58 9.20 -5.39
C PRO A 63 -4.56 10.30 -4.98
N ARG A 64 -5.71 10.40 -5.66
CA ARG A 64 -6.75 11.37 -5.34
C ARG A 64 -7.58 10.94 -4.14
N LEU A 65 -7.88 9.64 -4.02
CA LEU A 65 -8.51 9.07 -2.83
C LEU A 65 -7.64 9.33 -1.59
N GLU A 66 -6.34 9.04 -1.68
CA GLU A 66 -5.38 9.32 -0.60
C GLU A 66 -5.33 10.81 -0.24
N MET A 67 -5.26 11.70 -1.23
CA MET A 67 -5.24 13.15 -0.99
C MET A 67 -6.54 13.66 -0.36
N ALA A 68 -7.70 13.17 -0.80
CA ALA A 68 -8.98 13.57 -0.21
C ALA A 68 -9.05 13.24 1.29
N LEU A 69 -8.59 12.04 1.67
CA LEU A 69 -8.51 11.62 3.07
C LEU A 69 -7.51 12.44 3.88
N MET A 70 -6.35 12.78 3.29
CA MET A 70 -5.37 13.67 3.92
C MET A 70 -5.95 15.07 4.19
N LEU A 71 -6.67 15.66 3.22
CA LEU A 71 -7.30 16.98 3.38
C LEU A 71 -8.43 16.99 4.42
N MET A 72 -9.08 15.85 4.64
CA MET A 72 -10.05 15.66 5.72
C MET A 72 -9.41 15.40 7.09
N GLY A 73 -8.07 15.37 7.18
CA GLY A 73 -7.35 15.04 8.42
C GLY A 73 -7.54 13.58 8.85
N LYS A 74 -7.92 12.69 7.93
CA LYS A 74 -8.20 11.27 8.17
C LYS A 74 -7.33 10.36 7.27
N PRO A 75 -5.99 10.45 7.34
CA PRO A 75 -5.14 9.60 6.51
C PRO A 75 -5.43 8.12 6.77
N SER A 76 -5.54 7.33 5.70
CA SER A 76 -5.80 5.89 5.81
C SER A 76 -4.51 5.10 5.71
N ALA A 77 -4.15 4.39 6.78
CA ALA A 77 -2.98 3.50 6.80
C ALA A 77 -3.19 2.23 5.96
N ILE A 78 -4.44 1.82 5.72
CA ILE A 78 -4.79 0.64 4.93
C ILE A 78 -4.80 0.92 3.43
N LEU A 79 -5.22 2.12 3.00
CA LEU A 79 -5.41 2.44 1.58
C LEU A 79 -4.15 2.22 0.72
N PRO A 80 -2.93 2.62 1.16
CA PRO A 80 -1.70 2.32 0.43
C PRO A 80 -1.37 0.82 0.35
N LEU A 81 -1.88 0.00 1.28
CA LEU A 81 -1.58 -1.44 1.37
C LEU A 81 -2.44 -2.32 0.48
N VAL A 82 -3.62 -1.81 0.13
CA VAL A 82 -4.61 -2.47 -0.73
C VAL A 82 -4.70 -1.82 -2.11
N ARG A 83 -3.84 -0.84 -2.37
CA ARG A 83 -3.65 -0.25 -3.69
C ARG A 83 -3.22 -1.35 -4.67
N PRO A 84 -3.90 -1.49 -5.83
CA PRO A 84 -3.46 -2.43 -6.85
C PRO A 84 -2.05 -2.06 -7.33
N GLU A 85 -1.22 -3.06 -7.54
CA GLU A 85 0.17 -2.88 -7.98
C GLU A 85 0.22 -2.32 -9.40
N THR A 86 0.20 -1.00 -9.50
CA THR A 86 0.32 -0.27 -10.77
C THR A 86 1.72 0.27 -10.96
N ILE A 87 2.52 0.22 -9.90
CA ILE A 87 3.89 0.66 -9.83
C ILE A 87 4.75 -0.59 -10.04
N ARG A 88 5.68 -0.55 -10.99
CA ARG A 88 6.68 -1.60 -11.11
C ARG A 88 7.61 -1.49 -9.90
N PRO A 89 7.64 -2.48 -8.99
CA PRO A 89 8.47 -2.38 -7.81
C PRO A 89 9.95 -2.47 -8.18
N GLU A 90 10.77 -1.76 -7.43
CA GLU A 90 12.22 -1.99 -7.43
C GLU A 90 12.53 -3.14 -6.47
N LEU A 91 13.51 -3.96 -6.84
CA LEU A 91 13.93 -5.09 -6.01
C LEU A 91 15.30 -4.81 -5.41
N LEU A 92 15.47 -5.21 -4.16
CA LEU A 92 16.78 -5.24 -3.50
C LEU A 92 16.86 -6.38 -2.49
N ALA A 93 18.07 -6.89 -2.27
CA ALA A 93 18.36 -7.91 -1.27
C ALA A 93 19.30 -7.35 -0.22
N VAL A 94 19.00 -7.57 1.06
CA VAL A 94 19.81 -7.12 2.19
C VAL A 94 20.45 -8.35 2.86
N ARG A 95 21.78 -8.42 2.93
CA ARG A 95 22.49 -9.54 3.58
C ARG A 95 22.43 -9.40 5.09
N GLN A 96 22.02 -10.48 5.76
CA GLN A 96 21.86 -10.52 7.22
C GLN A 96 22.14 -11.91 7.77
N SER A 97 22.35 -12.00 9.08
CA SER A 97 22.69 -13.24 9.80
C SER A 97 21.48 -14.12 10.17
N GLY A 98 20.33 -13.90 9.51
CA GLY A 98 19.08 -14.61 9.80
C GLY A 98 17.97 -14.21 8.83
N PRO A 99 17.16 -15.13 8.29
CA PRO A 99 16.10 -14.81 7.32
C PRO A 99 15.00 -13.92 7.93
N TRP A 100 14.74 -14.06 9.23
CA TRP A 100 13.71 -13.28 9.94
C TRP A 100 14.24 -11.96 10.51
N GLN A 101 15.56 -11.80 10.60
CA GLN A 101 16.17 -10.61 11.20
C GLN A 101 15.97 -9.35 10.33
N GLY A 102 15.68 -9.48 9.03
CA GLY A 102 15.30 -8.33 8.21
C GLY A 102 13.83 -8.17 7.94
N GLU A 103 13.06 -9.26 7.83
CA GLU A 103 11.62 -9.12 7.58
C GLU A 103 10.93 -8.27 8.67
N LEU A 104 11.38 -8.39 9.92
CA LEU A 104 10.85 -7.68 11.08
C LEU A 104 11.15 -6.17 11.05
N PRO A 105 12.41 -5.71 11.04
CA PRO A 105 12.71 -4.28 11.00
C PRO A 105 12.44 -3.63 9.64
N LEU A 106 12.49 -4.36 8.52
CA LEU A 106 12.35 -3.72 7.21
C LEU A 106 10.91 -3.69 6.70
N GLY A 107 10.06 -4.63 7.14
CA GLY A 107 8.66 -4.72 6.67
C GLY A 107 7.80 -3.51 7.02
N HIS A 108 8.20 -2.70 8.01
CA HIS A 108 7.48 -1.49 8.41
C HIS A 108 8.04 -0.20 7.78
N LEU A 109 9.09 -0.25 6.96
CA LEU A 109 9.62 0.93 6.29
C LEU A 109 8.65 1.47 5.23
N PRO A 110 8.38 2.78 5.12
CA PRO A 110 7.38 3.31 4.20
C PRO A 110 7.57 2.90 2.72
N PRO A 111 8.80 2.87 2.15
CA PRO A 111 8.98 2.45 0.76
C PRO A 111 8.79 0.95 0.51
N VAL A 112 8.82 0.11 1.55
CA VAL A 112 8.72 -1.36 1.39
C VAL A 112 7.27 -1.75 1.12
N ILE A 113 7.06 -2.38 -0.04
CA ILE A 113 5.80 -3.03 -0.42
C ILE A 113 5.81 -4.45 0.12
N GLN A 114 6.86 -5.22 -0.14
CA GLN A 114 6.96 -6.59 0.34
C GLN A 114 8.34 -6.85 0.92
N SER A 115 8.38 -7.52 2.07
CA SER A 115 9.58 -8.20 2.56
C SER A 115 9.43 -9.70 2.41
N GLN A 116 10.51 -10.42 2.18
CA GLN A 116 10.55 -11.89 2.14
C GLN A 116 11.87 -12.39 2.66
N ALA A 117 11.85 -13.47 3.45
CA ALA A 117 13.03 -14.25 3.73
C ALA A 117 13.60 -14.80 2.42
N ALA A 118 14.92 -14.72 2.23
CA ALA A 118 15.58 -15.06 0.99
C ALA A 118 16.98 -15.63 1.20
N TRP A 119 17.52 -16.17 0.11
CA TRP A 119 18.91 -16.58 -0.02
C TRP A 119 19.54 -15.76 -1.14
N HIS A 120 20.61 -15.03 -0.85
CA HIS A 120 21.45 -14.36 -1.84
C HIS A 120 22.82 -15.04 -1.90
N GLN A 121 23.11 -15.70 -3.03
CA GLN A 121 24.39 -16.40 -3.24
C GLN A 121 24.71 -17.41 -2.12
N GLY A 122 23.71 -18.16 -1.69
CA GLY A 122 23.86 -19.20 -0.66
C GLY A 122 23.93 -18.69 0.78
N ARG A 123 23.80 -17.37 1.00
CA ARG A 123 23.73 -16.76 2.34
C ARG A 123 22.36 -16.17 2.58
N GLU A 124 21.98 -16.08 3.84
CA GLU A 124 20.70 -15.52 4.26
C GLU A 124 20.60 -14.05 3.90
N ALA A 125 19.42 -13.66 3.43
CA ALA A 125 19.12 -12.31 3.02
C ALA A 125 17.63 -12.03 3.21
N THR A 126 17.27 -10.76 3.18
CA THR A 126 15.88 -10.31 3.05
C THR A 126 15.70 -9.71 1.66
N LEU A 127 14.79 -10.27 0.86
CA LEU A 127 14.38 -9.72 -0.42
C LEU A 127 13.26 -8.70 -0.19
N LEU A 128 13.46 -7.49 -0.67
CA LEU A 128 12.49 -6.41 -0.60
C LEU A 128 11.99 -6.05 -2.00
N SER A 129 10.69 -5.82 -2.11
CA SER A 129 10.08 -5.06 -3.19
C SER A 129 9.68 -3.69 -2.66
N SER A 130 10.00 -2.63 -3.40
CA SER A 130 9.81 -1.25 -2.95
C SER A 130 9.11 -0.38 -3.97
N ASN A 131 8.43 0.65 -3.46
CA ASN A 131 7.79 1.69 -4.26
C ASN A 131 8.82 2.76 -4.69
N PRO A 132 9.24 2.81 -5.96
CA PRO A 132 10.20 3.81 -6.45
C PRO A 132 9.71 5.26 -6.30
N SER A 133 8.40 5.50 -6.26
CA SER A 133 7.86 6.85 -6.08
C SER A 133 8.13 7.45 -4.70
N LEU A 134 8.63 6.65 -3.74
CA LEU A 134 9.03 7.08 -2.40
C LEU A 134 10.55 7.25 -2.27
N GLY A 135 11.20 7.80 -3.31
CA GLY A 135 12.62 8.15 -3.29
C GLY A 135 13.58 7.10 -3.87
N GLY A 136 13.05 5.98 -4.39
CA GLY A 136 13.82 4.92 -5.06
C GLY A 136 14.81 4.18 -4.16
N ILE A 137 15.66 3.36 -4.78
CA ILE A 137 16.67 2.52 -4.09
C ILE A 137 17.56 3.32 -3.14
N SER A 138 18.05 4.51 -3.54
CA SER A 138 18.99 5.29 -2.71
C SER A 138 18.38 5.68 -1.35
N ALA A 139 17.15 6.22 -1.36
CA ALA A 139 16.45 6.59 -0.14
C ALA A 139 16.12 5.38 0.74
N LEU A 140 15.73 4.26 0.12
CA LEU A 140 15.47 3.02 0.85
C LEU A 140 16.74 2.43 1.46
N SER A 141 17.86 2.43 0.73
CA SER A 141 19.15 1.99 1.27
C SER A 141 19.55 2.79 2.50
N GLN A 142 19.38 4.12 2.48
CA GLN A 142 19.64 4.94 3.67
C GLN A 142 18.76 4.53 4.86
N GLN A 143 17.45 4.36 4.66
CA GLN A 143 16.54 3.92 5.73
C GLN A 143 16.91 2.53 6.27
N ILE A 144 17.36 1.62 5.41
CA ILE A 144 17.84 0.29 5.80
C ILE A 144 19.07 0.44 6.71
N HIS A 145 20.03 1.28 6.34
CA HIS A 145 21.22 1.55 7.16
C HIS A 145 20.88 2.22 8.49
N ASP A 146 19.95 3.17 8.50
CA ASP A 146 19.49 3.81 9.74
C ASP A 146 18.80 2.81 10.69
N THR A 147 18.17 1.77 10.14
CA THR A 147 17.41 0.77 10.90
C THR A 147 18.29 -0.39 11.40
N LEU A 148 19.23 -0.85 10.57
CA LEU A 148 20.02 -2.07 10.82
C LEU A 148 21.50 -1.83 11.08
N GLY A 149 21.98 -0.60 10.86
CA GLY A 149 23.40 -0.29 10.71
C GLY A 149 23.94 -0.66 9.33
N GLU A 150 25.27 -0.66 9.22
CA GLU A 150 25.99 -1.00 7.99
C GLU A 150 25.72 -2.45 7.57
N VAL A 151 25.09 -2.62 6.40
CA VAL A 151 24.71 -3.92 5.83
C VAL A 151 24.96 -3.94 4.32
N GLU A 152 25.19 -5.12 3.76
CA GLU A 152 25.34 -5.23 2.30
C GLU A 152 23.97 -5.24 1.61
N ILE A 153 23.80 -4.33 0.64
CA ILE A 153 22.57 -4.20 -0.15
C ILE A 153 22.89 -4.48 -1.62
N PHE A 154 22.09 -5.34 -2.26
CA PHE A 154 22.23 -5.73 -3.66
C PHE A 154 20.99 -5.32 -4.45
N HIS A 155 21.17 -4.74 -5.62
CA HIS A 155 20.08 -4.36 -6.51
C HIS A 155 20.46 -4.51 -8.00
N GLY A 156 19.49 -4.45 -8.91
CA GLY A 156 19.73 -4.58 -10.34
C GLY A 156 20.45 -5.89 -10.71
N ARG A 157 21.55 -5.81 -11.46
CA ARG A 157 22.32 -7.01 -11.86
C ARG A 157 22.93 -7.75 -10.67
N ALA A 158 23.20 -7.05 -9.56
CA ALA A 158 23.76 -7.65 -8.36
C ALA A 158 22.79 -8.59 -7.64
N LEU A 159 21.49 -8.59 -8.01
CA LEU A 159 20.51 -9.54 -7.49
C LEU A 159 20.65 -10.96 -8.06
N LYS A 160 21.53 -11.20 -9.05
CA LYS A 160 21.72 -12.53 -9.62
C LYS A 160 22.09 -13.53 -8.53
N GLY A 161 21.35 -14.64 -8.47
CA GLY A 161 21.52 -15.65 -7.42
C GLY A 161 20.71 -15.40 -6.15
N THR A 162 19.79 -14.42 -6.16
CA THR A 162 18.76 -14.25 -5.12
C THR A 162 17.57 -15.16 -5.39
N ARG A 163 17.10 -15.86 -4.36
CA ARG A 163 15.87 -16.65 -4.41
C ARG A 163 15.11 -16.55 -3.09
N PRO A 164 13.77 -16.54 -3.10
CA PRO A 164 12.98 -16.64 -1.87
C PRO A 164 13.34 -17.90 -1.07
N ALA A 165 13.26 -17.80 0.25
CA ALA A 165 13.28 -18.96 1.16
C ALA A 165 11.96 -19.74 1.06
N LYS A 166 11.89 -20.92 1.70
CA LYS A 166 10.67 -21.74 1.66
C LYS A 166 9.53 -21.03 2.37
N GLU A 167 8.29 -21.37 2.03
CA GLU A 167 7.11 -20.76 2.64
C GLU A 167 7.10 -20.89 4.18
N ALA A 168 7.53 -22.04 4.72
CA ALA A 168 7.65 -22.26 6.15
C ALA A 168 8.65 -21.33 6.86
N ASP A 169 9.56 -20.70 6.11
CA ASP A 169 10.56 -19.78 6.60
C ASP A 169 10.12 -18.31 6.45
N GLN A 170 8.95 -18.03 5.86
CA GLN A 170 8.45 -16.68 5.64
C GLN A 170 7.64 -16.18 6.83
N LYS A 171 7.69 -14.86 7.10
CA LYS A 171 6.74 -14.17 8.00
C LYS A 171 6.65 -14.82 9.38
N PHE A 172 7.80 -15.04 10.01
CA PHE A 172 7.94 -15.82 11.24
C PHE A 172 7.01 -15.37 12.37
N ARG A 173 6.85 -14.07 12.58
CA ARG A 173 5.99 -13.52 13.65
C ARG A 173 4.53 -13.64 13.30
N LEU A 174 4.15 -13.21 12.10
CA LEU A 174 2.79 -13.28 11.60
C LEU A 174 2.31 -14.73 11.63
N ALA A 175 3.11 -15.68 11.11
CA ALA A 175 2.78 -17.10 11.06
C ALA A 175 2.47 -17.72 12.44
N ARG A 176 3.01 -17.15 13.52
CA ARG A 176 2.76 -17.58 14.92
C ARG A 176 1.75 -16.69 15.65
N SER A 177 1.16 -15.74 14.96
CA SER A 177 0.20 -14.81 15.52
C SER A 177 -1.24 -15.20 15.13
N PRO A 178 -2.23 -14.85 15.95
CA PRO A 178 -3.64 -15.00 15.59
C PRO A 178 -4.03 -14.32 14.27
N TRP A 179 -3.30 -13.27 13.89
CA TRP A 179 -3.54 -12.48 12.68
C TRP A 179 -3.26 -13.25 11.37
N ASN A 180 -2.51 -14.35 11.39
CA ASN A 180 -2.28 -15.16 10.19
C ASN A 180 -3.55 -15.84 9.66
N ALA A 181 -4.55 -16.02 10.52
CA ALA A 181 -5.84 -16.61 10.13
C ALA A 181 -6.73 -15.65 9.35
N LEU A 182 -6.38 -14.35 9.29
CA LEU A 182 -7.20 -13.37 8.57
C LEU A 182 -7.22 -13.67 7.06
N PRO A 183 -8.42 -13.73 6.45
CA PRO A 183 -8.53 -13.93 5.02
C PRO A 183 -8.03 -12.69 4.25
N THR A 184 -7.67 -12.93 2.98
CA THR A 184 -7.43 -11.88 1.97
C THR A 184 -6.38 -10.82 2.34
N LEU A 185 -5.41 -11.13 3.20
CA LEU A 185 -4.26 -10.24 3.45
C LEU A 185 -3.39 -10.11 2.19
N THR A 186 -3.17 -8.88 1.71
CA THR A 186 -2.23 -8.63 0.61
C THR A 186 -0.79 -8.89 1.03
N ALA A 187 0.12 -9.10 0.07
CA ALA A 187 1.55 -9.22 0.35
C ALA A 187 2.11 -8.00 1.14
N HIS A 188 1.57 -6.81 0.84
CA HIS A 188 1.93 -5.57 1.53
C HIS A 188 1.39 -5.54 2.96
N GLN A 189 0.14 -5.93 3.17
CA GLN A 189 -0.39 -6.09 4.53
C GLN A 189 0.42 -7.12 5.32
N ARG A 190 0.73 -8.29 4.76
CA ARG A 190 1.53 -9.33 5.44
C ARG A 190 2.90 -8.81 5.86
N SER A 191 3.55 -8.01 5.02
CA SER A 191 4.87 -7.44 5.32
C SER A 191 4.79 -6.35 6.39
N ARG A 192 3.75 -5.50 6.35
CA ARG A 192 3.48 -4.52 7.41
C ARG A 192 3.18 -5.17 8.74
N LEU A 193 2.31 -6.18 8.75
CA LEU A 193 1.95 -6.93 9.95
C LEU A 193 3.17 -7.62 10.56
N GLU A 194 3.97 -8.32 9.75
CA GLU A 194 5.22 -8.95 10.21
C GLU A 194 6.13 -7.93 10.89
N GLY A 195 6.28 -6.74 10.31
CA GLY A 195 7.10 -5.69 10.89
C GLY A 195 6.53 -5.13 12.19
N TRP A 196 5.26 -4.72 12.19
CA TRP A 196 4.64 -4.10 13.36
C TRP A 196 4.40 -5.05 14.52
N LEU A 197 4.20 -6.36 14.28
CA LEU A 197 4.09 -7.36 15.35
C LEU A 197 5.34 -7.44 16.23
N ALA A 198 6.51 -7.06 15.71
CA ALA A 198 7.74 -6.98 16.48
C ALA A 198 7.97 -5.62 17.17
N HIS A 199 7.38 -4.54 16.65
CA HIS A 199 7.66 -3.17 17.10
C HIS A 199 6.54 -2.63 18.01
N ASP A 200 5.31 -2.65 17.53
CA ASP A 200 4.13 -2.17 18.25
C ASP A 200 2.88 -2.94 17.78
N PRO A 201 2.53 -4.05 18.47
CA PRO A 201 1.37 -4.85 18.12
C PRO A 201 0.04 -4.07 18.18
N GLY A 202 -0.04 -2.98 18.94
CA GLY A 202 -1.25 -2.16 19.06
C GLY A 202 -1.65 -1.51 17.73
N ARG A 203 -0.68 -1.29 16.83
CA ARG A 203 -0.91 -0.64 15.54
C ARG A 203 -1.40 -1.56 14.44
N ILE A 204 -1.43 -2.88 14.67
CA ILE A 204 -1.83 -3.86 13.65
C ILE A 204 -3.22 -3.56 13.09
N VAL A 205 -4.13 -3.11 13.95
CA VAL A 205 -5.51 -2.77 13.57
C VAL A 205 -5.60 -1.61 12.57
N GLU A 206 -4.60 -0.73 12.49
CA GLU A 206 -4.53 0.37 11.51
C GLU A 206 -4.32 -0.16 10.09
N PHE A 207 -3.70 -1.33 9.94
CA PHE A 207 -3.31 -1.92 8.66
C PHE A 207 -4.30 -2.99 8.17
N LEU A 208 -5.49 -3.03 8.76
CA LEU A 208 -6.56 -3.95 8.43
C LEU A 208 -7.76 -3.21 7.86
N THR A 209 -8.42 -3.83 6.89
CA THR A 209 -9.73 -3.39 6.41
C THR A 209 -10.79 -3.55 7.50
N PRO A 210 -11.89 -2.80 7.47
CA PRO A 210 -12.97 -2.94 8.45
C PRO A 210 -13.53 -4.36 8.60
N ARG A 211 -13.68 -5.18 7.54
CA ARG A 211 -14.10 -6.57 7.72
C ARG A 211 -13.01 -7.44 8.32
N GLN A 212 -11.74 -7.24 7.95
CA GLN A 212 -10.62 -7.92 8.63
C GLN A 212 -10.59 -7.57 10.13
N ARG A 213 -10.96 -6.33 10.50
CA ARG A 213 -11.11 -5.93 11.91
C ARG A 213 -12.28 -6.64 12.60
N ALA A 214 -13.39 -6.83 11.90
CA ALA A 214 -14.54 -7.57 12.44
C ALA A 214 -14.24 -9.06 12.68
N LEU A 215 -13.23 -9.61 12.00
CA LEU A 215 -12.76 -10.99 12.13
C LEU A 215 -11.57 -11.12 13.10
N GLN A 216 -11.31 -10.08 13.90
CA GLN A 216 -10.22 -10.10 14.86
C GLN A 216 -10.42 -11.21 15.91
N PRO A 217 -9.33 -11.90 16.30
CA PRO A 217 -9.36 -12.92 17.34
C PRO A 217 -9.51 -12.34 18.75
#